data_AF-A0A821PVT6-F1
#
_entry.id   AF-A0A821PVT6-F1
#
_cell.length_a   1.000
_cell.length_b   1.000
_cell.length_c   1.000
_cell.angle_alpha   90.00
_cell.angle_beta   90.00
_cell.angle_gamma   90.00
#
_symmetry.space_group_name_H-M   'P 1'
#
loop_
_entity.id
_entity.type
_entity.pdbx_description
1 polymer ?
#
loop_
_entity_poly.entity_id
_entity_poly.type
_entity_poly.pdbx_seq_one_letter_code
_entity_poly.pdbx_strand_id
1 'polypeptide(L)'
;MAETEEKVVMTPKSKTPTSTILVIERKAVTIPEPSDKIHVAGGDHTGIIINKEKVYENGLSEPCHAQLEFCVYLVSAANGTHTREARALRFWFKPEVSLHECPHEAQAFFRELVSPQDFPKDYVGFIKKIIKLMQNKYHLLKVLEVELRQEGTGPPPPAFIDDSIANQTQFSEQKVLDMIENAYPNPLTVEDFVTAGPWSKAEIKDALESLEEKGLTRPISDGLYIRQHSVDTQVVKQMPTLCSSRQPTIAVVTALYCEKQAVDAMMDNQETYVRFTTVGK
;
A
#
# COMPACT_ATOMS: atom_id res chain seq x y z
N MET A 1 -4.23 -33.78 -17.12
CA MET A 1 -4.82 -32.53 -17.66
C MET A 1 -4.15 -31.41 -16.90
N ALA A 2 -3.47 -30.47 -17.57
CA ALA A 2 -2.89 -29.33 -16.88
C ALA A 2 -4.05 -28.48 -16.35
N GLU A 3 -4.17 -28.32 -15.03
CA GLU A 3 -5.09 -27.36 -14.45
C GLU A 3 -4.67 -25.97 -14.94
N THR A 4 -5.50 -25.35 -15.78
CA THR A 4 -5.26 -23.97 -16.21
C THR A 4 -5.58 -23.06 -15.02
N GLU A 5 -4.54 -22.73 -14.25
CA GLU A 5 -4.66 -21.86 -13.08
C GLU A 5 -5.14 -20.45 -13.49
N GLU A 6 -6.23 -19.98 -12.89
CA GLU A 6 -6.74 -18.63 -13.14
C GLU A 6 -5.79 -17.56 -12.58
N LYS A 7 -5.58 -16.50 -13.36
CA LYS A 7 -4.76 -15.34 -13.00
C LYS A 7 -5.66 -14.12 -12.83
N VAL A 8 -5.26 -13.19 -11.96
CA VAL A 8 -5.92 -11.89 -11.79
C VAL A 8 -5.30 -10.91 -12.77
N VAL A 9 -6.10 -10.43 -13.72
CA VAL A 9 -5.69 -9.54 -14.78
C VAL A 9 -6.29 -8.16 -14.56
N MET A 10 -5.47 -7.11 -14.52
CA MET A 10 -5.91 -5.72 -14.54
C MET A 10 -5.74 -5.14 -15.93
N THR A 11 -6.80 -4.54 -16.47
CA THR A 11 -6.82 -3.88 -17.78
C THR A 11 -7.48 -2.51 -17.67
N PRO A 12 -6.85 -1.41 -18.13
CA PRO A 12 -7.50 -0.12 -18.27
C PRO A 12 -8.66 -0.19 -19.27
N LYS A 13 -9.83 0.31 -18.89
CA LYS A 13 -11.01 0.37 -19.77
C LYS A 13 -11.20 1.76 -20.37
N SER A 14 -11.06 2.82 -19.59
CA SER A 14 -11.15 4.18 -20.12
C SER A 14 -10.45 5.17 -19.20
N LYS A 15 -9.96 6.26 -19.78
CA LYS A 15 -9.40 7.38 -19.03
C LYS A 15 -9.83 8.70 -19.67
N THR A 16 -10.44 9.55 -18.86
CA THR A 16 -10.76 10.95 -19.17
C THR A 16 -9.98 11.87 -18.22
N PRO A 17 -10.04 13.20 -18.38
CA PRO A 17 -9.38 14.11 -17.44
C PRO A 17 -9.87 13.97 -15.99
N THR A 18 -11.11 13.52 -15.80
CA THR A 18 -11.75 13.42 -14.47
C THR A 18 -12.13 12.01 -14.09
N SER A 19 -11.98 11.00 -14.94
CA SER A 19 -12.39 9.63 -14.64
C SER A 19 -11.38 8.60 -15.16
N THR A 20 -11.08 7.60 -14.35
CA THR A 20 -10.32 6.42 -14.75
C THR A 20 -11.13 5.17 -14.44
N ILE A 21 -11.32 4.29 -15.43
CA ILE A 21 -12.00 3.01 -15.27
C ILE A 21 -11.02 1.88 -15.52
N LEU A 22 -10.94 0.97 -14.55
CA LEU A 22 -10.11 -0.23 -14.57
C LEU A 22 -11.02 -1.45 -14.47
N VAL A 23 -10.68 -2.51 -15.18
CA VAL A 23 -11.31 -3.83 -15.04
C VAL A 23 -10.29 -4.79 -14.48
N ILE A 24 -10.64 -5.44 -13.37
CA ILE A 24 -9.82 -6.45 -12.70
C ILE A 24 -10.62 -7.75 -12.73
N GLU A 25 -10.08 -8.77 -13.38
CA GLU A 25 -10.82 -10.00 -13.68
C GLU A 25 -9.98 -11.24 -13.50
N ARG A 26 -10.65 -12.37 -13.26
CA ARG A 26 -10.03 -13.69 -13.36
C ARG A 26 -10.10 -14.19 -14.78
N LYS A 27 -8.95 -14.57 -15.33
CA LYS A 27 -8.87 -15.23 -16.62
C LYS A 27 -7.98 -16.47 -16.52
N ALA A 28 -8.44 -17.54 -17.15
CA ALA A 28 -7.59 -18.66 -17.52
C ALA A 28 -6.70 -18.20 -18.68
N VAL A 29 -5.47 -17.78 -18.36
CA VAL A 29 -4.51 -17.24 -19.34
C VAL A 29 -3.32 -18.18 -19.42
N THR A 30 -3.00 -18.66 -20.62
CA THR A 30 -1.69 -19.24 -20.90
C THR A 30 -0.67 -18.10 -20.75
N ILE A 31 0.30 -18.22 -19.84
CA ILE A 31 1.26 -17.15 -19.51
C ILE A 31 1.74 -16.49 -20.82
N PRO A 32 1.36 -15.23 -21.08
CA PRO A 32 1.81 -14.55 -22.29
C PRO A 32 3.33 -14.40 -22.20
N GLU A 33 4.03 -14.49 -23.33
CA GLU A 33 5.45 -14.13 -23.33
C GLU A 33 5.62 -12.71 -22.77
N PRO A 34 6.58 -12.49 -21.87
CA PRO A 34 6.83 -11.18 -21.30
C PRO A 34 7.09 -10.18 -22.43
N SER A 35 6.33 -9.10 -22.43
CA SER A 35 6.38 -8.02 -23.42
C SER A 35 6.27 -6.70 -22.67
N ASP A 36 6.82 -5.60 -23.21
CA ASP A 36 6.67 -4.25 -22.63
C ASP A 36 5.20 -3.86 -22.39
N LYS A 37 4.30 -4.54 -23.09
CA LYS A 37 2.84 -4.32 -23.13
C LYS A 37 2.08 -5.08 -22.04
N ILE A 38 2.67 -6.14 -21.48
CA ILE A 38 2.07 -7.02 -20.46
C ILE A 38 3.08 -7.24 -19.35
N HIS A 39 2.75 -6.79 -18.14
CA HIS A 39 3.57 -7.07 -16.98
C HIS A 39 3.00 -8.30 -16.24
N VAL A 40 3.80 -9.37 -16.18
CA VAL A 40 3.51 -10.55 -15.35
C VAL A 40 4.31 -10.41 -14.06
N ALA A 41 3.63 -10.39 -12.92
CA ALA A 41 4.28 -10.21 -11.64
C ALA A 41 4.84 -11.53 -11.09
N GLY A 42 6.02 -11.47 -10.44
CA GLY A 42 6.67 -12.61 -9.78
C GLY A 42 6.62 -12.54 -8.24
N GLY A 43 7.24 -13.51 -7.57
CA GLY A 43 7.29 -13.58 -6.10
C GLY A 43 5.91 -13.67 -5.46
N ASP A 44 5.65 -12.89 -4.41
CA ASP A 44 4.34 -12.81 -3.74
C ASP A 44 3.21 -12.28 -4.65
N HIS A 45 3.56 -11.72 -5.80
CA HIS A 45 2.61 -11.21 -6.79
C HIS A 45 2.35 -12.21 -7.93
N THR A 46 2.95 -13.41 -7.86
CA THR A 46 2.71 -14.49 -8.81
C THR A 46 1.21 -14.77 -8.92
N GLY A 47 0.66 -14.69 -10.12
CA GLY A 47 -0.79 -14.75 -10.32
C GLY A 47 -1.40 -13.46 -10.86
N ILE A 48 -0.68 -12.34 -10.82
CA ILE A 48 -1.16 -11.03 -11.26
C ILE A 48 -0.57 -10.66 -12.63
N ILE A 49 -1.43 -10.17 -13.53
CA ILE A 49 -1.06 -9.68 -14.86
C ILE A 49 -1.60 -8.26 -15.02
N ILE A 50 -0.77 -7.31 -15.45
CA ILE A 50 -1.18 -5.94 -15.80
C ILE A 50 -1.06 -5.76 -17.31
N ASN A 51 -2.19 -5.55 -17.97
CA ASN A 51 -2.25 -5.25 -19.39
C ASN A 51 -2.18 -3.74 -19.60
N LYS A 52 -1.12 -3.24 -20.24
CA LYS A 52 -0.87 -1.80 -20.41
C LYS A 52 -1.36 -1.23 -21.75
N GLU A 53 -1.67 -2.08 -22.72
CA GLU A 53 -1.87 -1.63 -24.11
C GLU A 53 -3.31 -1.80 -24.61
N LYS A 54 -4.06 -2.80 -24.13
CA LYS A 54 -5.43 -3.02 -24.61
C LYS A 54 -6.42 -2.20 -23.78
N VAL A 55 -7.16 -1.33 -24.46
CA VAL A 55 -8.48 -0.91 -23.99
C VAL A 55 -9.34 -2.18 -23.92
N TYR A 56 -10.06 -2.38 -22.83
CA TYR A 56 -10.94 -3.54 -22.67
C TYR A 56 -11.98 -3.57 -23.83
N GLU A 57 -11.73 -4.38 -24.86
CA GLU A 57 -12.60 -4.53 -26.03
C GLU A 57 -13.82 -5.39 -25.68
N ASN A 58 -14.99 -5.00 -26.22
CA ASN A 58 -16.32 -5.60 -26.05
C ASN A 58 -17.09 -5.36 -24.74
N GLY A 59 -16.53 -4.65 -23.77
CA GLY A 59 -17.26 -4.28 -22.54
C GLY A 59 -17.80 -5.49 -21.76
N LEU A 60 -18.50 -5.23 -20.65
CA LEU A 60 -19.21 -6.28 -19.91
C LEU A 60 -20.65 -6.27 -20.43
N SER A 61 -21.05 -7.34 -21.10
CA SER A 61 -22.38 -7.43 -21.75
C SER A 61 -23.52 -7.68 -20.77
N GLU A 62 -23.21 -8.25 -19.61
CA GLU A 62 -24.18 -8.56 -18.55
C GLU A 62 -24.19 -7.46 -17.49
N PRO A 63 -25.37 -7.14 -16.90
CA PRO A 63 -25.43 -6.21 -15.78
C PRO A 63 -24.60 -6.73 -14.60
N CYS A 64 -23.98 -5.83 -13.84
CA CYS A 64 -23.29 -6.23 -12.61
C CYS A 64 -24.28 -6.81 -11.60
N HIS A 65 -23.83 -7.80 -10.84
CA HIS A 65 -24.64 -8.43 -9.78
C HIS A 65 -24.77 -7.55 -8.54
N ALA A 66 -23.78 -6.69 -8.30
CA ALA A 66 -23.81 -5.70 -7.22
C ALA A 66 -23.00 -4.46 -7.60
N GLN A 67 -23.34 -3.32 -7.01
CA GLN A 67 -22.61 -2.07 -7.15
C GLN A 67 -22.52 -1.36 -5.79
N LEU A 68 -21.36 -0.78 -5.51
CA LEU A 68 -21.11 0.08 -4.36
C LEU A 68 -20.41 1.36 -4.82
N GLU A 69 -20.73 2.48 -4.17
CA GLU A 69 -20.07 3.76 -4.42
C GLU A 69 -19.77 4.44 -3.09
N PHE A 70 -18.60 5.07 -3.02
CA PHE A 70 -18.19 5.86 -1.87
C PHE A 70 -17.34 7.03 -2.31
N CYS A 71 -17.19 8.04 -1.46
CA CYS A 71 -16.35 9.19 -1.76
C CYS A 71 -15.12 9.22 -0.86
N VAL A 72 -14.03 9.72 -1.41
CA VAL A 72 -12.81 10.07 -0.67
C VAL A 72 -12.44 11.52 -0.94
N TYR A 73 -11.67 12.10 -0.03
CA TYR A 73 -11.07 13.42 -0.20
C TYR A 73 -9.56 13.24 -0.37
N LEU A 74 -9.08 13.57 -1.55
CA LEU A 74 -7.66 13.55 -1.88
C LEU A 74 -7.04 14.87 -1.44
N VAL A 75 -5.94 14.80 -0.71
CA VAL A 75 -5.17 15.99 -0.31
C VAL A 75 -3.97 16.09 -1.21
N SER A 76 -3.87 17.20 -1.95
CA SER A 76 -2.71 17.48 -2.78
C SER A 76 -1.49 17.78 -1.89
N ALA A 77 -0.42 17.02 -2.04
CA ALA A 77 0.82 17.23 -1.30
C ALA A 77 1.49 18.58 -1.64
N ALA A 78 1.22 19.15 -2.82
CA ALA A 78 1.87 20.39 -3.28
C ALA A 78 1.29 21.66 -2.64
N ASN A 79 -0.02 21.68 -2.35
CA ASN A 79 -0.74 22.88 -1.96
C ASN A 79 -1.84 22.64 -0.91
N GLY A 80 -1.99 21.41 -0.41
CA GLY A 80 -2.99 21.03 0.58
C GLY A 80 -4.44 21.07 0.07
N THR A 81 -4.67 21.28 -1.23
CA THR A 81 -6.04 21.39 -1.75
C THR A 81 -6.73 20.05 -1.70
N HIS A 82 -7.99 20.08 -1.28
CA HIS A 82 -8.84 18.90 -1.24
C HIS A 82 -9.59 18.73 -2.56
N THR A 83 -9.55 17.51 -3.11
CA THR A 83 -10.36 17.10 -4.26
C THR A 83 -11.26 15.95 -3.84
N ARG A 84 -12.57 16.10 -4.05
CA ARG A 84 -13.53 15.02 -3.86
C ARG A 84 -13.46 14.07 -5.04
N GLU A 85 -13.30 12.79 -4.73
CA GLU A 85 -13.32 11.70 -5.70
C GLU A 85 -14.39 10.68 -5.31
N ALA A 86 -15.31 10.38 -6.23
CA ALA A 86 -16.22 9.26 -6.14
C ALA A 86 -15.55 8.00 -6.69
N ARG A 87 -15.68 6.89 -5.97
CA ARG A 87 -15.17 5.57 -6.33
C ARG A 87 -16.32 4.60 -6.43
N ALA A 88 -16.59 4.10 -7.63
CA ALA A 88 -17.61 3.09 -7.87
C ALA A 88 -16.97 1.72 -8.14
N LEU A 89 -17.56 0.70 -7.54
CA LEU A 89 -17.18 -0.71 -7.65
C LEU A 89 -18.36 -1.49 -8.19
N ARG A 90 -18.19 -2.17 -9.32
CA ARG A 90 -19.23 -3.02 -9.93
C ARG A 90 -18.73 -4.46 -9.99
N PHE A 91 -19.54 -5.40 -9.49
CA PHE A 91 -19.13 -6.77 -9.22
C PHE A 91 -19.84 -7.76 -10.14
N TRP A 92 -19.09 -8.70 -10.70
CA TRP A 92 -19.60 -9.90 -11.36
C TRP A 92 -18.98 -11.12 -10.70
N PHE A 93 -19.83 -12.01 -10.23
CA PHE A 93 -19.43 -13.25 -9.57
C PHE A 93 -19.49 -14.42 -10.53
N LYS A 94 -18.77 -15.49 -10.21
CA LYS A 94 -18.89 -16.74 -10.94
C LYS A 94 -20.25 -17.40 -10.66
N PRO A 95 -20.74 -18.30 -11.54
CA PRO A 95 -22.07 -18.92 -11.41
C PRO A 95 -22.28 -19.75 -10.13
N GLU A 96 -21.20 -20.10 -9.43
CA GLU A 96 -21.24 -20.82 -8.16
C GLU A 96 -21.82 -19.97 -7.01
N VAL A 97 -21.79 -18.64 -7.13
CA VAL A 97 -22.43 -17.74 -6.15
C VAL A 97 -23.87 -17.52 -6.56
N SER A 98 -24.82 -17.80 -5.66
CA SER A 98 -26.22 -17.51 -5.95
C SER A 98 -26.44 -16.00 -6.07
N LEU A 99 -27.34 -15.57 -6.97
CA LEU A 99 -27.63 -14.15 -7.17
C LEU A 99 -28.06 -13.43 -5.88
N HIS A 100 -28.66 -14.15 -4.93
CA HIS A 100 -29.12 -13.62 -3.65
C HIS A 100 -27.97 -13.40 -2.64
N GLU A 101 -26.83 -14.08 -2.83
CA GLU A 101 -25.61 -13.95 -2.02
C GLU A 101 -24.65 -12.88 -2.58
N CYS A 102 -24.71 -12.59 -3.89
CA CYS A 102 -23.86 -11.59 -4.55
C CYS A 102 -23.77 -10.23 -3.80
N PRO A 103 -24.87 -9.63 -3.29
CA PRO A 103 -24.77 -8.40 -2.51
C PRO A 103 -24.01 -8.57 -1.19
N HIS A 104 -24.14 -9.72 -0.53
CA HIS A 104 -23.43 -10.01 0.72
C HIS A 104 -21.93 -10.15 0.49
N GLU A 105 -21.54 -10.90 -0.56
CA GLU A 105 -20.14 -11.05 -0.98
C GLU A 105 -19.51 -9.71 -1.36
N ALA A 106 -20.23 -8.87 -2.10
CA ALA A 106 -19.76 -7.53 -2.46
C ALA A 106 -19.57 -6.63 -1.23
N GLN A 107 -20.47 -6.72 -0.25
CA GLN A 107 -20.37 -5.97 1.02
C GLN A 107 -19.20 -6.46 1.88
N ALA A 108 -18.96 -7.77 1.95
CA ALA A 108 -17.81 -8.34 2.66
C ALA A 108 -16.49 -7.85 2.03
N PHE A 109 -16.38 -7.94 0.70
CA PHE A 109 -15.24 -7.41 -0.04
C PHE A 109 -15.01 -5.93 0.23
N PHE A 110 -16.08 -5.13 0.15
CA PHE A 110 -16.00 -3.69 0.36
C PHE A 110 -15.56 -3.35 1.78
N ARG A 111 -16.13 -4.00 2.80
CA ARG A 111 -15.76 -3.78 4.22
C ARG A 111 -14.27 -4.00 4.46
N GLU A 112 -13.68 -5.02 3.85
CA GLU A 112 -12.24 -5.27 3.96
C GLU A 112 -11.42 -4.27 3.15
N LEU A 113 -11.88 -3.91 1.94
CA LEU A 113 -11.21 -2.91 1.11
C LEU A 113 -11.10 -1.57 1.83
N VAL A 114 -12.21 -1.11 2.44
CA VAL A 114 -12.31 0.18 3.12
C VAL A 114 -12.04 0.14 4.62
N SER A 115 -11.53 -0.99 5.13
CA SER A 115 -11.15 -1.13 6.54
C SER A 115 -10.21 0.02 6.94
N PRO A 116 -10.56 0.83 7.96
CA PRO A 116 -9.78 2.01 8.33
C PRO A 116 -8.37 1.70 8.82
N GLN A 117 -8.15 0.51 9.38
CA GLN A 117 -6.86 0.12 9.96
C GLN A 117 -5.75 0.08 8.91
N ASP A 118 -6.10 -0.30 7.68
CA ASP A 118 -5.22 -0.55 6.55
C ASP A 118 -5.77 0.07 5.25
N PHE A 119 -6.52 1.18 5.37
CA PHE A 119 -7.07 1.86 4.20
C PHE A 119 -5.94 2.52 3.38
N PRO A 120 -5.84 2.24 2.07
CA PRO A 120 -4.76 2.80 1.27
C PRO A 120 -4.86 4.32 1.10
N LYS A 121 -3.75 5.02 1.34
CA LYS A 121 -3.66 6.49 1.26
C LYS A 121 -3.41 7.03 -0.15
N ASP A 122 -3.06 6.16 -1.10
CA ASP A 122 -2.79 6.51 -2.48
C ASP A 122 -3.51 5.57 -3.47
N TYR A 123 -3.53 5.94 -4.75
CA TYR A 123 -4.17 5.17 -5.81
C TYR A 123 -3.54 3.79 -6.01
N VAL A 124 -2.22 3.69 -5.97
CA VAL A 124 -1.50 2.44 -6.23
C VAL A 124 -1.82 1.44 -5.12
N GLY A 125 -1.78 1.87 -3.87
CA GLY A 125 -2.17 1.09 -2.70
C GLY A 125 -3.63 0.65 -2.79
N PHE A 126 -4.54 1.53 -3.22
CA PHE A 126 -5.96 1.19 -3.37
C PHE A 126 -6.18 0.08 -4.40
N ILE A 127 -5.60 0.23 -5.59
CA ILE A 127 -5.68 -0.76 -6.65
C ILE A 127 -4.94 -2.06 -6.27
N LYS A 128 -3.79 -1.96 -5.61
CA LYS A 128 -3.04 -3.13 -5.11
C LYS A 128 -3.86 -3.92 -4.10
N LYS A 129 -4.55 -3.26 -3.15
CA LYS A 129 -5.41 -3.91 -2.16
C LYS A 129 -6.57 -4.65 -2.84
N ILE A 130 -7.21 -4.03 -3.84
CA ILE A 130 -8.25 -4.68 -4.65
C ILE A 130 -7.71 -5.96 -5.32
N ILE A 131 -6.60 -5.86 -6.03
CA ILE A 131 -5.98 -7.00 -6.74
C ILE A 131 -5.62 -8.11 -5.75
N LYS A 132 -5.10 -7.76 -4.56
CA LYS A 132 -4.74 -8.73 -3.51
C LYS A 132 -5.94 -9.40 -2.87
N LEU A 133 -7.02 -8.66 -2.58
CA LEU A 133 -8.26 -9.24 -2.07
C LEU A 133 -8.84 -10.23 -3.07
N MET A 134 -8.84 -9.89 -4.36
CA MET A 134 -9.16 -10.87 -5.40
C MET A 134 -8.16 -12.03 -5.33
N GLN A 135 -6.86 -11.82 -5.50
CA GLN A 135 -5.86 -12.90 -5.56
C GLN A 135 -5.98 -13.92 -4.41
N ASN A 136 -6.14 -13.45 -3.18
CA ASN A 136 -5.90 -14.27 -1.99
C ASN A 136 -7.15 -14.76 -1.25
N LYS A 137 -8.32 -14.14 -1.49
CA LYS A 137 -9.50 -14.38 -0.64
C LYS A 137 -10.80 -14.50 -1.42
N TYR A 138 -11.05 -13.58 -2.35
CA TYR A 138 -12.33 -13.48 -3.05
C TYR A 138 -12.29 -14.26 -4.38
N HIS A 139 -12.10 -15.58 -4.30
CA HIS A 139 -11.92 -16.48 -5.44
C HIS A 139 -13.14 -16.59 -6.38
N LEU A 140 -14.33 -16.34 -5.86
CA LEU A 140 -15.58 -16.37 -6.61
C LEU A 140 -15.93 -15.03 -7.27
N LEU A 141 -15.20 -13.95 -6.95
CA LEU A 141 -15.30 -12.69 -7.68
C LEU A 141 -14.61 -12.86 -9.04
N LYS A 142 -15.41 -12.83 -10.11
CA LYS A 142 -14.97 -13.07 -11.49
C LYS A 142 -14.44 -11.79 -12.11
N VAL A 143 -15.19 -10.69 -11.98
CA VAL A 143 -14.82 -9.36 -12.52
C VAL A 143 -15.19 -8.29 -11.51
N LEU A 144 -14.31 -7.31 -11.36
CA LEU A 144 -14.53 -6.07 -10.66
C LEU A 144 -14.18 -4.91 -11.59
N GLU A 145 -15.15 -4.06 -11.88
CA GLU A 145 -14.91 -2.77 -12.52
C GLU A 145 -14.78 -1.70 -11.44
N VAL A 146 -13.72 -0.90 -11.54
CA VAL A 146 -13.39 0.19 -10.62
C VAL A 146 -13.38 1.48 -11.41
N GLU A 147 -14.28 2.40 -11.05
CA GLU A 147 -14.32 3.75 -11.60
C GLU A 147 -13.87 4.75 -10.52
N LEU A 148 -12.88 5.57 -10.86
CA LEU A 148 -12.34 6.64 -10.02
C LEU A 148 -12.66 7.98 -10.68
N ARG A 149 -13.58 8.76 -10.11
CA ARG A 149 -14.14 9.97 -10.73
C ARG A 149 -13.96 11.20 -9.84
N GLN A 150 -13.22 12.19 -10.30
CA GLN A 150 -13.08 13.49 -9.64
C GLN A 150 -14.35 14.34 -9.86
N GLU A 151 -14.94 14.83 -8.77
CA GLU A 151 -16.23 15.55 -8.80
C GLU A 151 -16.11 17.04 -8.46
N GLY A 152 -15.01 17.46 -7.83
CA GLY A 152 -14.77 18.87 -7.53
C GLY A 152 -13.70 19.11 -6.47
N THR A 153 -13.35 20.37 -6.27
CA THR A 153 -12.39 20.81 -5.24
C THR A 153 -13.12 21.42 -4.05
N GLY A 154 -12.77 21.00 -2.84
CA GLY A 154 -13.36 21.51 -1.61
C GLY A 154 -13.06 20.62 -0.41
N PRO A 155 -13.00 21.18 0.81
CA PRO A 155 -12.77 20.41 2.03
C PRO A 155 -13.92 19.42 2.31
N PRO A 156 -13.67 18.33 3.05
CA PRO A 156 -14.73 17.43 3.50
C PRO A 156 -15.76 18.16 4.37
N PRO A 157 -17.05 17.78 4.33
CA PRO A 157 -18.05 18.27 5.27
C PRO A 157 -17.63 17.98 6.71
N PRO A 158 -17.98 18.85 7.68
CA PRO A 158 -17.54 18.73 9.07
C PRO A 158 -17.83 17.36 9.73
N ALA A 159 -18.87 16.65 9.27
CA ALA A 159 -19.29 15.36 9.80
C ALA A 159 -18.40 14.17 9.39
N PHE A 160 -17.50 14.31 8.41
CA PHE A 160 -16.63 13.22 7.94
C PHE A 160 -15.27 13.14 8.66
N ILE A 161 -15.02 14.03 9.61
CA ILE A 161 -13.74 14.11 10.34
C ILE A 161 -13.72 13.09 11.49
N ASP A 162 -14.88 12.66 12.00
CA ASP A 162 -15.01 11.99 13.30
C ASP A 162 -14.50 10.52 13.31
N ASP A 163 -14.79 9.72 12.28
CA ASP A 163 -14.41 8.29 12.27
C ASP A 163 -12.91 8.03 11.98
N SER A 164 -12.22 8.99 11.36
CA SER A 164 -10.77 8.90 11.14
C SER A 164 -9.99 9.07 12.46
N ILE A 165 -10.55 9.83 13.40
CA ILE A 165 -10.01 10.02 14.74
C ILE A 165 -10.26 8.76 15.60
N ALA A 166 -11.39 8.07 15.38
CA ALA A 166 -11.73 6.84 16.10
C ALA A 166 -10.79 5.63 15.79
N ASN A 167 -10.12 5.61 14.63
CA ASN A 167 -9.09 4.59 14.32
C ASN A 167 -7.66 5.07 14.56
N GLN A 168 -7.42 6.39 14.67
CA GLN A 168 -6.17 6.94 15.20
C GLN A 168 -6.06 6.77 16.72
N THR A 169 -7.16 6.55 17.42
CA THR A 169 -7.22 6.42 18.89
C THR A 169 -6.90 5.03 19.41
N GLN A 170 -6.95 3.97 18.57
CA GLN A 170 -6.62 2.62 19.06
C GLN A 170 -5.10 2.46 19.14
N PHE A 171 -4.57 2.65 20.34
CA PHE A 171 -3.17 2.40 20.66
C PHE A 171 -2.83 0.92 20.46
N SER A 172 -1.70 0.66 19.80
CA SER A 172 -1.12 -0.67 19.73
C SER A 172 0.39 -0.58 19.52
N GLU A 173 1.10 -1.62 19.95
CA GLU A 173 2.54 -1.76 19.70
C GLU A 173 2.86 -1.68 18.20
N GLN A 174 2.01 -2.27 17.35
CA GLN A 174 2.16 -2.22 15.90
C GLN A 174 2.12 -0.79 15.36
N LYS A 175 1.27 0.09 15.91
CA LYS A 175 1.22 1.50 15.47
C LYS A 175 2.51 2.25 15.76
N VAL A 176 3.13 1.98 16.91
CA VAL A 176 4.44 2.56 17.26
C VAL A 176 5.51 2.08 16.29
N LEU A 177 5.52 0.79 15.96
CA LEU A 177 6.43 0.22 14.97
C LEU A 177 6.22 0.81 13.57
N ASP A 178 4.97 0.91 13.10
CA ASP A 178 4.62 1.49 11.80
C ASP A 178 5.15 2.93 11.70
N MET A 179 5.02 3.73 12.77
CA MET A 179 5.54 5.10 12.80
C MET A 179 7.05 5.14 12.66
N ILE A 180 7.77 4.25 13.34
CA ILE A 180 9.24 4.15 13.25
C ILE A 180 9.67 3.70 11.84
N GLU A 181 8.94 2.77 11.22
CA GLU A 181 9.23 2.30 9.86
C GLU A 181 8.94 3.37 8.80
N ASN A 182 7.91 4.20 8.99
CA ASN A 182 7.61 5.34 8.12
C ASN A 182 8.59 6.49 8.27
N ALA A 183 9.16 6.68 9.46
CA ALA A 183 10.18 7.69 9.70
C ALA A 183 11.57 7.26 9.22
N TYR A 184 11.74 5.99 8.83
CA TYR A 184 13.01 5.43 8.39
C TYR A 184 13.72 6.33 7.35
N PRO A 185 15.04 6.56 7.50
CA PRO A 185 15.92 6.06 8.55
C PRO A 185 15.97 6.96 9.80
N ASN A 186 15.13 7.98 9.90
CA ASN A 186 15.25 9.03 10.90
C ASN A 186 14.76 8.59 12.30
N PRO A 187 15.40 9.09 13.38
CA PRO A 187 14.97 8.82 14.74
C PRO A 187 13.70 9.58 15.11
N LEU A 188 12.89 8.97 15.98
CA LEU A 188 11.70 9.57 16.58
C LEU A 188 11.87 9.70 18.10
N THR A 189 11.29 10.76 18.66
CA THR A 189 11.14 11.01 20.09
C THR A 189 9.79 10.54 20.61
N VAL A 190 9.67 10.34 21.93
CA VAL A 190 8.37 10.05 22.58
C VAL A 190 7.34 11.15 22.25
N GLU A 191 7.79 12.40 22.20
CA GLU A 191 7.01 13.57 21.84
C GLU A 191 6.46 13.51 20.41
N ASP A 192 7.19 12.92 19.45
CA ASP A 192 6.70 12.74 18.08
C ASP A 192 5.50 11.79 18.03
N PHE A 193 5.49 10.73 18.84
CA PHE A 193 4.35 9.81 18.96
C PHE A 193 3.15 10.47 19.64
N VAL A 194 3.38 11.22 20.72
CA VAL A 194 2.31 11.99 21.40
C VAL A 194 1.70 13.04 20.47
N THR A 195 2.50 13.62 19.58
CA THR A 195 2.01 14.59 18.60
C THR A 195 1.17 13.93 17.50
N ALA A 196 1.42 12.65 17.21
CA ALA A 196 0.73 11.91 16.15
C ALA A 196 -0.63 11.33 16.57
N GLY A 197 -0.91 11.21 17.87
CA GLY A 197 -2.17 10.63 18.37
C GLY A 197 -2.41 10.87 19.86
N PRO A 198 -3.64 10.66 20.36
CA PRO A 198 -4.03 10.92 21.75
C PRO A 198 -3.57 9.80 22.71
N TRP A 199 -2.32 9.36 22.60
CA TRP A 199 -1.76 8.27 23.41
C TRP A 199 -0.94 8.82 24.57
N SER A 200 -0.93 8.10 25.70
CA SER A 200 -0.14 8.53 26.86
C SER A 200 1.35 8.22 26.67
N LYS A 201 2.22 9.03 27.29
CA LYS A 201 3.67 8.77 27.31
C LYS A 201 4.02 7.42 27.94
N ALA A 202 3.21 6.93 28.86
CA ALA A 202 3.42 5.63 29.51
C ALA A 202 3.19 4.49 28.51
N GLU A 203 2.05 4.49 27.83
CA GLU A 203 1.72 3.48 26.81
C GLU A 203 2.78 3.42 25.70
N ILE A 204 3.22 4.59 25.20
CA ILE A 204 4.26 4.68 24.18
C ILE A 204 5.59 4.08 24.68
N LYS A 205 5.97 4.36 25.93
CA LYS A 205 7.21 3.80 26.51
C LYS A 205 7.11 2.29 26.68
N ASP A 206 6.01 1.77 27.20
CA ASP A 206 5.79 0.34 27.36
C ASP A 206 5.87 -0.39 26.00
N ALA A 207 5.29 0.20 24.94
CA ALA A 207 5.39 -0.35 23.59
C ALA A 207 6.81 -0.28 23.01
N LEU A 208 7.55 0.82 23.25
CA LEU A 208 8.94 0.95 22.80
C LEU A 208 9.86 -0.06 23.51
N GLU A 209 9.66 -0.28 24.81
CA GLU A 209 10.37 -1.30 25.59
C GLU A 209 10.07 -2.71 25.05
N SER A 210 8.78 -3.04 24.81
CA SER A 210 8.39 -4.31 24.17
C SER A 210 9.02 -4.52 22.79
N LEU A 211 9.05 -3.47 21.95
CA LEU A 211 9.66 -3.53 20.62
C LEU A 211 11.19 -3.67 20.67
N GLU A 212 11.83 -3.08 21.66
CA GLU A 212 13.27 -3.21 21.90
C GLU A 212 13.61 -4.64 22.36
N GLU A 213 12.84 -5.21 23.29
CA GLU A 213 12.98 -6.61 23.71
C GLU A 213 12.83 -7.59 22.55
N LYS A 214 11.97 -7.28 21.58
CA LYS A 214 11.79 -8.05 20.34
C LYS A 214 12.89 -7.82 19.31
N GLY A 215 13.84 -6.92 19.58
CA GLY A 215 14.90 -6.54 18.64
C GLY A 215 14.37 -5.83 17.39
N LEU A 216 13.20 -5.19 17.48
CA LEU A 216 12.60 -4.46 16.37
C LEU A 216 13.02 -2.99 16.36
N THR A 217 13.25 -2.40 17.52
CA THR A 217 13.70 -1.02 17.68
C THR A 217 14.97 -0.97 18.53
N ARG A 218 15.67 0.16 18.48
CA ARG A 218 16.74 0.45 19.43
C ARG A 218 16.82 1.93 19.78
N PRO A 219 17.24 2.27 21.00
CA PRO A 219 17.61 3.62 21.36
C PRO A 219 18.96 3.99 20.74
N ILE A 220 19.10 5.24 20.28
CA ILE A 220 20.40 5.80 19.84
C ILE A 220 21.03 6.64 20.96
N SER A 221 20.20 7.46 21.62
CA SER A 221 20.54 8.35 22.71
C SER A 221 19.26 8.65 23.50
N ASP A 222 19.37 9.26 24.68
CA ASP A 222 18.22 9.52 25.57
C ASP A 222 16.99 10.04 24.80
N GLY A 223 15.97 9.19 24.73
CA GLY A 223 14.66 9.51 24.14
C GLY A 223 14.56 9.42 22.61
N LEU A 224 15.59 9.00 21.88
CA LEU A 224 15.56 8.83 20.41
C LEU A 224 15.58 7.35 20.01
N TYR A 225 14.55 6.95 19.27
CA TYR A 225 14.33 5.57 18.82
C TYR A 225 14.40 5.43 17.31
N ILE A 226 15.02 4.36 16.84
CA ILE A 226 15.03 3.96 15.42
C ILE A 226 14.67 2.50 15.25
N ARG A 227 14.42 2.10 14.00
CA ARG A 227 14.33 0.69 13.62
C ARG A 227 15.68 0.00 13.87
N GLN A 228 15.65 -1.19 14.44
CA GLN A 228 16.82 -2.06 14.51
C GLN A 228 17.24 -2.47 13.09
N HIS A 229 18.51 -2.28 12.77
CA HIS A 229 19.12 -2.71 11.51
C HIS A 229 19.98 -3.97 11.74
N SER A 230 20.39 -4.60 10.64
CA SER A 230 21.50 -5.56 10.64
C SER A 230 22.79 -4.90 11.16
N VAL A 231 23.66 -5.73 11.76
CA VAL A 231 24.89 -5.30 12.47
C VAL A 231 25.85 -4.49 11.58
N ASP A 232 25.76 -4.65 10.26
CA ASP A 232 26.68 -4.07 9.27
C ASP A 232 26.29 -2.66 8.77
N THR A 233 25.38 -1.97 9.47
CA THR A 233 24.92 -0.61 9.10
C THR A 233 25.75 0.48 9.78
N GLN A 234 26.37 1.36 8.98
CA GLN A 234 27.21 2.46 9.45
C GLN A 234 26.47 3.80 9.39
N VAL A 235 26.27 4.45 10.54
CA VAL A 235 25.68 5.80 10.60
C VAL A 235 26.75 6.85 10.31
N VAL A 236 26.50 7.72 9.33
CA VAL A 236 27.47 8.73 8.86
C VAL A 236 26.86 10.13 8.77
N LYS A 237 27.66 11.16 9.09
CA LYS A 237 27.28 12.57 8.88
C LYS A 237 27.34 12.97 7.40
N GLN A 238 28.32 12.41 6.69
CA GLN A 238 28.55 12.61 5.26
C GLN A 238 28.88 11.26 4.65
N MET A 239 28.35 10.99 3.45
CA MET A 239 28.67 9.75 2.74
C MET A 239 30.18 9.65 2.50
N PRO A 240 30.82 8.52 2.83
CA PRO A 240 32.25 8.38 2.68
C PRO A 240 32.63 8.38 1.20
N THR A 241 33.82 8.93 0.92
CA THR A 241 34.45 8.74 -0.40
C THR A 241 35.16 7.41 -0.39
N LEU A 242 34.70 6.47 -1.21
CA LEU A 242 35.27 5.13 -1.29
C LEU A 242 36.53 5.15 -2.19
N CYS A 243 37.59 4.48 -1.75
CA CYS A 243 38.77 4.24 -2.56
C CYS A 243 38.43 3.33 -3.75
N SER A 244 39.20 3.40 -4.84
CA SER A 244 38.91 2.67 -6.09
C SER A 244 38.75 1.15 -5.90
N SER A 245 39.52 0.55 -4.98
CA SER A 245 39.42 -0.89 -4.65
C SER A 245 38.17 -1.27 -3.87
N ARG A 246 37.42 -0.30 -3.32
CA ARG A 246 36.18 -0.50 -2.55
C ARG A 246 34.97 0.15 -3.23
N GLN A 247 35.09 0.57 -4.49
CA GLN A 247 33.95 1.11 -5.22
C GLN A 247 32.91 0.01 -5.48
N PRO A 248 31.64 0.22 -5.13
CA PRO A 248 30.61 -0.76 -5.37
C PRO A 248 30.33 -0.86 -6.88
N THR A 249 30.01 -2.07 -7.35
CA THR A 249 29.56 -2.27 -8.74
C THR A 249 28.16 -1.66 -8.96
N ILE A 250 27.32 -1.67 -7.93
CA ILE A 250 25.96 -1.12 -7.92
C ILE A 250 25.76 -0.34 -6.63
N ALA A 251 25.23 0.87 -6.72
CA ALA A 251 24.81 1.67 -5.56
C ALA A 251 23.27 1.75 -5.53
N VAL A 252 22.69 1.46 -4.36
CA VAL A 252 21.24 1.53 -4.15
C VAL A 252 20.96 2.55 -3.05
N VAL A 253 20.03 3.47 -3.31
CA VAL A 253 19.59 4.48 -2.35
C VAL A 253 18.11 4.24 -2.09
N THR A 254 17.76 3.96 -0.83
CA THR A 254 16.38 3.73 -0.40
C THR A 254 16.04 4.68 0.74
N ALA A 255 14.75 5.04 0.83
CA ALA A 255 14.23 5.88 1.91
C ALA A 255 13.11 5.17 2.68
N LEU A 256 12.72 3.96 2.28
CA LEU A 256 11.70 3.18 2.96
C LEU A 256 12.31 1.92 3.58
N TYR A 257 11.81 1.53 4.74
CA TYR A 257 12.30 0.34 5.44
C TYR A 257 12.05 -0.95 4.65
N CYS A 258 10.89 -1.08 4.01
CA CYS A 258 10.57 -2.25 3.19
C CYS A 258 11.47 -2.38 1.94
N GLU A 259 11.85 -1.24 1.34
CA GLU A 259 12.83 -1.22 0.26
C GLU A 259 14.19 -1.70 0.76
N LYS A 260 14.61 -1.25 1.95
CA LYS A 260 15.87 -1.71 2.56
C LYS A 260 15.84 -3.22 2.82
N GLN A 261 14.77 -3.75 3.41
CA GLN A 261 14.64 -5.20 3.64
C GLN A 261 14.71 -6.00 2.33
N ALA A 262 14.05 -5.51 1.26
CA ALA A 262 14.10 -6.15 -0.04
C ALA A 262 15.52 -6.14 -0.61
N VAL A 263 16.24 -5.01 -0.52
CA VAL A 263 17.64 -4.89 -0.96
C VAL A 263 18.55 -5.82 -0.17
N ASP A 264 18.40 -5.87 1.15
CA ASP A 264 19.16 -6.75 2.05
C ASP A 264 18.96 -8.23 1.71
N ALA A 265 17.74 -8.62 1.31
CA ALA A 265 17.44 -9.98 0.93
C ALA A 265 17.98 -10.37 -0.46
N MET A 266 18.28 -9.38 -1.31
CA MET A 266 18.70 -9.59 -2.71
C MET A 266 20.20 -9.39 -2.95
N MET A 267 20.94 -8.79 -2.01
CA MET A 267 22.34 -8.40 -2.22
C MET A 267 23.29 -9.02 -1.19
N ASP A 268 24.33 -9.69 -1.66
CA ASP A 268 25.46 -10.17 -0.86
C ASP A 268 26.62 -9.15 -0.84
N ASN A 269 27.52 -9.25 0.15
CA ASN A 269 28.72 -8.41 0.28
C ASN A 269 28.45 -6.89 0.26
N GLN A 270 27.34 -6.48 0.87
CA GLN A 270 26.91 -5.09 0.93
C GLN A 270 27.61 -4.29 2.03
N GLU A 271 27.80 -2.99 1.79
CA GLU A 271 28.20 -2.02 2.80
C GLU A 271 27.11 -0.96 2.89
N THR A 272 26.44 -0.86 4.06
CA THR A 272 25.29 0.03 4.23
C THR A 272 25.69 1.28 5.01
N TYR A 273 25.42 2.44 4.44
CA TYR A 273 25.58 3.73 5.10
C TYR A 273 24.23 4.40 5.30
N VAL A 274 23.97 4.88 6.52
CA VAL A 274 22.77 5.65 6.86
C VAL A 274 23.17 7.06 7.20
N ARG A 275 22.55 8.03 6.52
CA ARG A 275 22.68 9.46 6.84
C ARG A 275 21.33 9.97 7.31
N PHE A 276 21.23 10.35 8.58
CA PHE A 276 20.03 10.98 9.10
C PHE A 276 19.85 12.38 8.50
N THR A 277 18.61 12.77 8.23
CA THR A 277 18.31 14.15 7.89
C THR A 277 18.50 15.01 9.14
N THR A 278 19.52 15.87 9.17
CA THR A 278 19.54 17.00 10.09
C THR A 278 18.50 18.00 9.62
N VAL A 279 17.30 17.96 10.19
CA VAL A 279 16.35 19.07 10.10
C VAL A 279 17.01 20.27 10.76
N GLY A 280 17.04 21.40 10.05
CA GLY A 280 17.80 22.60 10.43
C GLY A 280 17.48 23.10 11.84
N LYS A 281 18.52 23.60 12.51
CA LYS A 281 18.37 24.77 13.38
C LYS A 281 18.14 26.00 12.52
#